data_AF-A0A365U1X1-F1
#
_entry.id   AF-A0A365U1X1-F1
#
_cell.length_a   1.000
_cell.length_b   1.000
_cell.length_c   1.000
_cell.angle_alpha   90.00
_cell.angle_beta   90.00
_cell.angle_gamma   90.00
#
_symmetry.space_group_name_H-M   'P 1'
#
loop_
_entity.id
_entity.type
_entity.pdbx_description
1 polymer ?
#
loop_
_entity_poly.entity_id
_entity_poly.type
_entity_poly.pdbx_seq_one_letter_code
_entity_poly.pdbx_strand_id
1 'polypeptide(L)' 'MGINSESDTEANLQIGPTDQGMVRIFVESQGTEIPMDFSPEEADEIAQEISAAAQRARGKTS' A
#
# COMPACT_ATOMS: atom_id res chain seq x y z
N MET A 1 -14.63 -11.41 1.02
CA MET A 1 -14.60 -10.00 0.59
C MET A 1 -13.32 -9.79 -0.19
N GLY A 2 -13.38 -9.09 -1.33
CA GLY A 2 -12.27 -9.02 -2.29
C GLY A 2 -11.83 -7.58 -2.54
N ILE A 3 -10.78 -7.38 -3.32
CA ILE A 3 -10.23 -6.04 -3.63
C ILE A 3 -11.21 -5.06 -4.29
N ASN A 4 -12.38 -5.54 -4.77
CA ASN A 4 -13.39 -4.72 -5.45
C ASN A 4 -14.62 -4.41 -4.58
N SER A 5 -14.68 -4.90 -3.33
CA SER A 5 -15.78 -4.50 -2.43
C SER A 5 -15.47 -3.13 -1.83
N GLU A 6 -16.39 -2.19 -2.03
CA GLU A 6 -16.35 -0.86 -1.42
C GLU A 6 -16.37 -0.99 0.12
N SER A 7 -15.58 -0.14 0.78
CA SER A 7 -15.49 -0.08 2.24
C SER A 7 -15.76 1.34 2.66
N ASP A 8 -16.72 1.55 3.58
CA ASP A 8 -17.02 2.86 4.17
C ASP A 8 -15.97 3.28 5.22
N THR A 9 -14.91 2.49 5.38
CA THR A 9 -13.90 2.69 6.41
C THR A 9 -12.75 3.56 5.90
N GLU A 10 -12.53 4.69 6.57
CA GLU A 10 -11.34 5.53 6.34
C GLU A 10 -10.08 4.87 6.93
N ALA A 11 -8.98 4.95 6.20
CA ALA A 11 -7.68 4.45 6.62
C ALA A 11 -6.59 5.47 6.28
N ASN A 12 -5.66 5.66 7.22
CA ASN A 12 -4.45 6.45 6.99
C ASN A 12 -3.32 5.51 6.54
N LEU A 13 -2.60 5.89 5.48
CA LEU A 13 -1.45 5.17 4.97
C LEU A 13 -0.19 6.02 5.12
N GLN A 14 0.85 5.47 5.73
CA GLN A 14 2.16 6.10 5.84
C GLN A 14 3.25 5.14 5.35
N ILE A 15 4.24 5.66 4.63
CA ILE A 15 5.36 4.87 4.08
C ILE A 15 6.67 5.57 4.44
N GLY A 16 7.64 4.84 4.98
CA GLY A 16 8.93 5.40 5.34
C GLY A 16 9.99 4.38 5.74
N PRO A 17 11.26 4.78 5.87
CA PRO A 17 12.33 3.88 6.32
C PRO A 17 12.22 3.58 7.82
N THR A 18 12.69 2.41 8.20
CA THR A 18 12.88 1.98 9.59
C THR A 18 14.34 2.18 10.01
N ASP A 19 14.60 2.13 11.31
CA ASP A 19 15.94 2.10 11.89
C ASP A 19 16.72 0.82 11.55
N GLN A 20 16.03 -0.24 11.13
CA GLN A 20 16.63 -1.52 10.71
C GLN A 20 16.97 -1.58 9.21
N GLY A 21 16.79 -0.47 8.47
CA GLY A 21 17.07 -0.42 7.03
C GLY A 21 15.98 -1.02 6.14
N MET A 22 14.81 -1.33 6.72
CA MET A 22 13.62 -1.81 6.02
C MET A 22 12.71 -0.63 5.65
N VAL A 23 11.79 -0.83 4.70
CA VAL A 23 10.71 0.12 4.38
C VAL A 23 9.43 -0.33 5.08
N ARG A 24 8.84 0.55 5.89
CA ARG A 24 7.56 0.31 6.56
C ARG A 24 6.41 0.89 5.75
N ILE A 25 5.40 0.07 5.50
CA ILE A 25 4.05 0.51 5.14
C ILE A 25 3.18 0.37 6.38
N PHE A 26 2.67 1.49 6.88
CA PHE A 26 1.84 1.56 8.07
C PHE A 26 0.41 1.93 7.70
N VAL A 27 -0.54 1.09 8.11
CA VAL A 27 -1.98 1.31 7.90
C VAL A 27 -2.64 1.49 9.26
N GLU A 28 -3.35 2.58 9.44
CA GLU A 28 -4.17 2.84 10.63
C GLU A 28 -5.63 2.96 10.20
N SER A 29 -6.51 2.19 10.85
CA SER A 29 -7.95 2.26 10.60
C SER A 29 -8.76 1.78 11.80
N GLN A 30 -9.82 2.52 12.17
CA GLN A 30 -10.72 2.21 13.28
C GLN A 30 -9.99 1.83 14.61
N GLY A 31 -8.88 2.51 14.92
CA GLY A 31 -8.07 2.23 16.11
C GLY A 31 -7.23 0.94 16.04
N THR A 32 -7.16 0.31 14.87
CA THR A 32 -6.24 -0.80 14.58
C THR A 32 -5.06 -0.28 13.76
N GLU A 33 -3.86 -0.63 14.19
CA GLU A 33 -2.60 -0.27 13.55
C GLU A 33 -1.93 -1.52 12.99
N ILE A 34 -1.57 -1.49 11.71
CA ILE A 34 -0.93 -2.60 11.00
C ILE A 34 0.39 -2.10 10.39
N PRO A 35 1.53 -2.28 11.10
CA PRO A 35 2.85 -2.07 10.53
C PRO A 35 3.28 -3.29 9.70
N MET A 36 3.75 -3.04 8.47
CA MET A 36 4.33 -4.06 7.59
C MET A 36 5.70 -3.58 7.13
N ASP A 37 6.74 -4.36 7.41
CA ASP A 37 8.12 -4.05 7.05
C ASP A 37 8.57 -4.94 5.89
N PHE A 38 9.18 -4.31 4.89
CA PHE A 38 9.65 -4.93 3.66
C PHE A 38 11.11 -4.58 3.43
N SER A 39 11.87 -5.49 2.80
CA SER A 39 13.21 -5.15 2.34
C SER A 39 13.14 -4.02 1.30
N PRO A 40 14.24 -3.27 1.05
CA PRO A 40 14.28 -2.29 -0.04
C PRO A 40 13.87 -2.89 -1.39
N GLU A 41 14.32 -4.11 -1.70
CA GLU A 41 13.98 -4.82 -2.94
C GLU A 41 12.48 -5.17 -3.02
N GLU A 42 11.90 -5.69 -1.94
CA GLU A 42 10.47 -5.98 -1.87
C GLU A 42 9.63 -4.69 -2.01
N ALA A 43 10.09 -3.59 -1.41
CA ALA A 43 9.43 -2.29 -1.52
C ALA A 43 9.47 -1.73 -2.96
N ASP A 44 10.58 -1.93 -3.67
CA ASP A 44 10.70 -1.57 -5.09
C ASP A 44 9.74 -2.38 -5.96
N GLU A 45 9.59 -3.68 -5.70
CA GLU A 45 8.62 -4.54 -6.39
C GLU A 45 7.17 -4.07 -6.15
N ILE A 46 6.82 -3.78 -4.89
CA ILE A 46 5.49 -3.24 -4.52
C ILE A 46 5.22 -1.91 -5.25
N ALA A 47 6.19 -1.00 -5.30
CA ALA A 47 6.05 0.28 -6.00
C ALA A 47 5.81 0.10 -7.51
N GLN A 48 6.48 -0.88 -8.13
CA GLN A 48 6.27 -1.24 -9.52
C GLN A 48 4.87 -1.80 -9.76
N GLU A 49 4.38 -2.68 -8.89
CA GLU A 49 3.02 -3.23 -8.97
C GLU A 49 1.95 -2.14 -8.86
N ILE A 50 2.09 -1.23 -7.90
CA ILE A 50 1.17 -0.08 -7.73
C ILE A 50 1.18 0.79 -8.99
N SER A 51 2.36 1.08 -9.53
CA SER A 51 2.52 1.88 -10.75
C SER A 51 1.85 1.21 -11.95
N ALA A 52 2.02 -0.10 -12.11
CA ALA A 52 1.38 -0.87 -13.17
C ALA A 52 -0.15 -0.91 -13.01
N ALA A 53 -0.65 -1.07 -11.78
CA ALA A 53 -2.07 -1.02 -11.48
C ALA A 53 -2.67 0.35 -11.81
N ALA A 54 -1.99 1.44 -11.42
CA ALA A 54 -2.41 2.81 -11.74
C ALA A 54 -2.47 3.06 -13.26
N GLN A 55 -1.48 2.58 -14.03
CA GLN A 55 -1.50 2.68 -15.48
C GLN A 55 -2.71 1.94 -16.08
N ARG A 56 -2.98 0.71 -15.64
CA ARG A 56 -4.16 -0.07 -16.08
C ARG A 56 -5.47 0.64 -15.72
N ALA A 57 -5.57 1.23 -14.53
CA ALA A 57 -6.75 1.98 -14.12
C ALA A 57 -7.00 3.21 -15.00
N ARG A 58 -5.95 3.97 -15.34
CA ARG A 58 -6.05 5.12 -16.26
C ARG A 58 -6.46 4.72 -17.68
N GLY A 59 -6.07 3.53 -18.13
CA GLY A 59 -6.48 2.99 -19.43
C GLY A 59 -7.92 2.46 -19.50
N LYS A 60 -8.60 2.30 -18.35
CA LYS A 60 -9.99 1.82 -18.27
C LYS A 60 -11.06 2.90 -18.44
N THR A 61 -10.68 4.17 -18.58
CA THR A 61 -11.58 5.23 -19.05
C THR A 61 -11.66 5.21 -20.57
N SER A 62 -12.59 4.43 -21.12
CA SER A 62 -13.06 4.53 -22.51
C SER A 62 -14.53 4.09 -22.57
#